data_AF-A0A9X3MS14-F1
#
_entry.id   AF-A0A9X3MS14-F1
#
_cell.length_a   1.000
_cell.length_b   1.000
_cell.length_c   1.000
_cell.angle_alpha   90.00
_cell.angle_beta   90.00
_cell.angle_gamma   90.00
#
_symmetry.space_group_name_H-M   'P 1'
#
loop_
_entity.id
_entity.type
_entity.pdbx_description
1 polymer ?
#
loop_
_entity_poly.entity_id
_entity_poly.type
_entity_poly.pdbx_seq_one_letter_code
_entity_poly.pdbx_strand_id
1 'polypeptide(L)'
;MENVNWLVKLACVAGASLPFASNFLQLKSELEGFALEKRLQALEDPISSLHPSVPEVSKFLYDKIKVENSHFIDVVDEELSPEFRKAILLLSGAGWLKKSGIFIEPLNPVYVVYMAGLCEPDSTLNELVGYVDDCESGVVITAKELCESLKVPSILVLALFQLYSDKNLGLYDKTINSESYVAK
;
A
#
# COMPACT_ATOMS: atom_id res chain seq x y z
N MET A 1 -21.94 2.28 -1.30
CA MET A 1 -21.13 1.05 -1.18
C MET A 1 -20.14 0.86 -2.36
N GLU A 2 -20.03 1.80 -3.31
CA GLU A 2 -19.03 1.73 -4.40
C GLU A 2 -17.61 2.13 -3.97
N ASN A 3 -17.47 2.91 -2.88
CA ASN A 3 -16.17 3.47 -2.45
C ASN A 3 -15.17 2.46 -1.86
N VAL A 4 -15.44 1.15 -1.78
CA VAL A 4 -14.51 0.21 -1.09
C VAL A 4 -14.41 -1.17 -1.77
N ASN A 5 -14.79 -1.25 -3.05
CA ASN A 5 -14.79 -2.51 -3.78
C ASN A 5 -13.37 -3.10 -3.91
N TRP A 6 -12.36 -2.25 -4.10
CA TRP A 6 -10.95 -2.64 -4.19
C TRP A 6 -10.47 -3.37 -2.94
N LEU A 7 -10.88 -2.93 -1.74
CA LEU A 7 -10.46 -3.55 -0.49
C LEU A 7 -11.09 -4.92 -0.33
N VAL A 8 -12.34 -5.09 -0.77
CA VAL A 8 -13.04 -6.39 -0.77
C VAL A 8 -12.40 -7.33 -1.78
N LYS A 9 -12.15 -6.88 -3.02
CA LYS A 9 -11.44 -7.65 -4.05
C LYS A 9 -10.06 -8.11 -3.56
N LEU A 10 -9.28 -7.19 -3.00
CA LEU A 10 -7.99 -7.52 -2.41
C LEU A 10 -8.10 -8.44 -1.20
N ALA A 11 -9.11 -8.28 -0.33
CA ALA A 11 -9.35 -9.19 0.78
C ALA A 11 -9.75 -10.59 0.30
N CYS A 12 -10.45 -10.74 -0.83
CA CYS A 12 -10.75 -12.03 -1.43
C CYS A 12 -9.48 -12.71 -1.99
N VAL A 13 -8.57 -11.93 -2.58
CA VAL A 13 -7.31 -12.44 -3.14
C VAL A 13 -6.29 -12.76 -2.05
N ALA A 14 -6.04 -11.81 -1.16
CA ALA A 14 -5.06 -11.95 -0.10
C ALA A 14 -5.61 -12.77 1.10
N GLY A 15 -6.92 -12.89 1.26
CA GLY A 15 -7.55 -13.58 2.39
C GLY A 15 -7.15 -12.95 3.73
N ALA A 16 -6.92 -13.80 4.74
CA ALA A 16 -6.46 -13.39 6.07
C ALA A 16 -5.08 -12.67 6.09
N SER A 17 -4.39 -12.55 4.94
CA SER A 17 -3.09 -11.85 4.85
C SER A 17 -3.18 -10.33 4.62
N LEU A 18 -4.38 -9.76 4.54
CA LEU A 18 -4.60 -8.31 4.72
C LEU A 18 -5.19 -8.04 6.11
N PRO A 19 -4.36 -8.11 7.16
CA PRO A 19 -4.82 -8.05 8.54
C PRO A 19 -5.26 -6.65 8.97
N PHE A 20 -5.41 -5.68 8.05
CA PHE A 20 -5.75 -4.29 8.34
C PHE A 20 -7.12 -3.87 7.80
N ALA A 21 -7.81 -4.70 7.01
CA ALA A 21 -8.94 -4.25 6.19
C ALA A 21 -10.12 -3.64 6.98
N SER A 22 -10.52 -4.22 8.12
CA SER A 22 -11.65 -3.73 8.93
C SER A 22 -11.38 -2.36 9.56
N ASN A 23 -10.21 -2.21 10.21
CA ASN A 23 -9.81 -0.95 10.82
C ASN A 23 -9.37 0.10 9.80
N PHE A 24 -8.86 -0.32 8.65
CA PHE A 24 -8.55 0.60 7.56
C PHE A 24 -9.81 1.29 7.02
N LEU A 25 -10.93 0.54 6.90
CA LEU A 25 -12.22 1.13 6.54
C LEU A 25 -12.67 2.15 7.61
N GLN A 26 -12.51 1.81 8.88
CA GLN A 26 -12.79 2.72 9.99
C GLN A 26 -11.87 3.94 9.97
N LEU A 27 -10.58 3.78 9.70
CA LEU A 27 -9.59 4.86 9.67
C LEU A 27 -9.84 5.81 8.49
N LYS A 28 -10.24 5.27 7.33
CA LYS A 28 -10.75 6.08 6.22
C LYS A 28 -11.96 6.92 6.64
N SER A 29 -12.93 6.33 7.33
CA SER A 29 -14.11 7.08 7.79
C SER A 29 -13.79 8.06 8.93
N GLU A 30 -12.81 7.76 9.78
CA GLU A 30 -12.33 8.65 10.86
C GLU A 30 -11.52 9.85 10.32
N LEU A 31 -10.85 9.70 9.18
CA LEU A 31 -10.22 10.81 8.47
C LEU A 31 -11.24 11.73 7.78
N GLU A 32 -12.38 11.17 7.36
CA GLU A 32 -13.50 11.91 6.79
C GLU A 32 -14.48 12.45 7.84
N GLY A 33 -14.40 11.97 9.09
CA GLY A 33 -15.29 12.36 10.19
C GLY A 33 -14.62 12.24 11.56
N PHE A 34 -14.60 13.33 12.32
CA PHE A 34 -13.93 13.42 13.61
C PHE A 34 -14.57 12.49 14.68
N ALA A 35 -13.72 11.61 15.24
CA ALA A 35 -13.73 11.04 16.60
C ALA A 35 -14.26 9.61 16.85
N LEU A 36 -13.48 8.94 17.74
CA LEU A 36 -13.78 7.78 18.62
C LEU A 36 -13.85 6.40 17.91
N GLU A 37 -12.96 5.44 18.19
CA GLU A 37 -12.93 4.64 19.44
C GLU A 37 -11.66 3.78 19.55
N LYS A 38 -10.97 3.84 20.71
CA LYS A 38 -9.77 3.04 21.01
C LYS A 38 -10.06 2.05 22.14
N ARG A 39 -10.31 0.77 21.83
CA ARG A 39 -10.01 -0.37 22.74
C ARG A 39 -10.16 -1.80 22.20
N LEU A 40 -10.55 -2.02 20.94
CA LEU A 40 -10.51 -3.32 20.26
C LEU A 40 -9.43 -3.43 19.15
N GLN A 41 -8.71 -2.33 18.88
CA GLN A 41 -7.84 -2.10 17.71
C GLN A 41 -6.55 -2.94 17.60
N ALA A 42 -6.03 -3.52 18.69
CA ALA A 42 -4.69 -4.16 18.67
C ALA A 42 -4.69 -5.60 18.12
N LEU A 43 -5.87 -6.24 17.98
CA LEU A 43 -5.99 -7.62 17.50
C LEU A 43 -6.31 -7.70 16.00
N GLU A 44 -6.72 -6.60 15.38
CA GLU A 44 -7.31 -6.57 14.03
C GLU A 44 -6.63 -5.58 13.07
N ASP A 45 -5.56 -4.88 13.48
CA ASP A 45 -4.70 -4.10 12.59
C ASP A 45 -3.26 -4.04 13.12
N PRO A 46 -2.34 -4.84 12.59
CA PRO A 46 -0.95 -4.89 13.06
C PRO A 46 -0.09 -3.71 12.56
N ILE A 47 -0.60 -2.84 11.68
CA ILE A 47 0.14 -1.70 11.12
C ILE A 47 -0.17 -0.44 11.91
N SER A 48 -1.44 -0.01 11.97
CA SER A 48 -1.82 1.25 12.63
C SER A 48 -1.72 1.16 14.16
N SER A 49 -1.84 -0.04 14.73
CA SER A 49 -1.70 -0.25 16.18
C SER A 49 -0.27 -0.05 16.70
N LEU A 50 0.75 -0.03 15.82
CA LEU A 50 2.15 0.13 16.23
C LEU A 50 2.41 1.50 16.87
N HIS A 51 1.86 2.57 16.31
CA HIS A 51 2.02 3.92 16.84
C HIS A 51 0.89 4.84 16.37
N PRO A 52 0.40 5.77 17.20
CA PRO A 52 -0.64 6.73 16.80
C PRO A 52 -0.29 7.54 15.54
N SER A 53 1.01 7.79 15.31
CA SER A 53 1.50 8.54 14.13
C SER A 53 1.72 7.68 12.90
N VAL A 54 1.50 6.36 12.94
CA VAL A 54 1.68 5.49 11.76
C VAL A 54 0.86 6.00 10.57
N PRO A 55 -0.45 6.30 10.69
CA PRO A 55 -1.24 6.75 9.54
C PRO A 55 -0.69 8.03 8.90
N GLU A 56 -0.29 9.01 9.72
CA GLU A 56 0.28 10.27 9.24
C GLU A 56 1.65 10.06 8.57
N VAL A 57 2.52 9.24 9.18
CA VAL A 57 3.81 8.87 8.60
C VAL A 57 3.63 8.12 7.28
N SER A 58 2.70 7.17 7.23
CA SER A 58 2.39 6.39 6.04
C SER A 58 1.94 7.28 4.89
N LYS A 59 1.11 8.31 5.16
CA LYS A 59 0.74 9.32 4.16
C LYS A 59 1.95 10.13 3.69
N PHE A 60 2.74 10.65 4.63
CA PHE A 60 3.95 11.41 4.32
C PHE A 60 4.93 10.64 3.43
N LEU A 61 5.15 9.36 3.74
CA LEU A 61 6.01 8.47 2.96
C LEU A 61 5.42 8.23 1.56
N TYR A 62 4.11 8.01 1.46
CA TYR A 62 3.45 7.81 0.18
C TYR A 62 3.50 9.04 -0.72
N ASP A 63 3.31 10.23 -0.16
CA ASP A 63 3.39 11.48 -0.93
C ASP A 63 4.78 11.69 -1.51
N LYS A 64 5.85 11.41 -0.74
CA LYS A 64 7.22 11.43 -1.26
C LYS A 64 7.43 10.40 -2.38
N ILE A 65 6.96 9.16 -2.20
CA ILE A 65 6.99 8.13 -3.25
C ILE A 65 6.31 8.64 -4.53
N LYS A 66 5.16 9.29 -4.41
CA LYS A 66 4.38 9.76 -5.56
C LYS A 66 5.07 10.91 -6.29
N VAL A 67 5.69 11.83 -5.56
CA VAL A 67 6.43 12.98 -6.14
C VAL A 67 7.71 12.52 -6.83
N GLU A 68 8.48 11.64 -6.20
CA GLU A 68 9.79 11.21 -6.70
C GLU A 68 9.67 10.02 -7.68
N ASN A 69 8.52 9.33 -7.69
CA ASN A 69 8.30 8.04 -8.36
C ASN A 69 9.44 7.04 -8.13
N SER A 70 9.97 7.05 -6.91
CA SER A 70 11.13 6.25 -6.48
C SER A 70 10.69 5.17 -5.50
N HIS A 71 11.41 4.05 -5.50
CA HIS A 71 11.22 2.97 -4.51
C HIS A 71 11.95 3.27 -3.20
N PHE A 72 12.87 4.22 -3.24
CA PHE A 72 13.60 4.75 -2.09
C PHE A 72 13.09 6.14 -1.77
N ILE A 73 12.78 6.35 -0.50
CA ILE A 73 12.37 7.64 0.02
C ILE A 73 13.58 8.26 0.72
N ASP A 74 14.00 9.43 0.26
CA ASP A 74 15.00 10.22 0.97
C ASP A 74 14.32 10.99 2.11
N VAL A 75 14.70 10.64 3.34
CA VAL A 75 14.19 11.28 4.54
C VAL A 75 15.37 11.84 5.33
N VAL A 76 15.52 13.15 5.25
CA VAL A 76 16.43 13.90 6.11
C VAL A 76 15.87 13.86 7.52
N ASP A 77 16.63 13.31 8.48
CA ASP A 77 16.15 13.12 9.86
C ASP A 77 15.64 14.42 10.50
N GLU A 78 16.16 15.58 10.08
CA GLU A 78 15.75 16.92 10.53
C GLU A 78 14.31 17.29 10.11
N GLU A 79 13.77 16.70 9.05
CA GLU A 79 12.38 16.88 8.59
C GLU A 79 11.37 16.12 9.46
N LEU A 80 11.84 15.18 10.29
CA LEU A 80 10.98 14.28 11.05
C LEU A 80 10.80 14.74 12.50
N SER A 81 9.54 14.82 12.93
CA SER A 81 9.21 14.93 14.35
C SER A 81 9.69 13.69 15.13
N PRO A 82 9.94 13.81 16.45
CA PRO A 82 10.29 12.66 17.30
C PRO A 82 9.27 11.51 17.20
N GLU A 83 7.99 11.83 17.06
CA GLU A 83 6.89 10.87 16.91
C GLU A 83 6.99 10.12 15.58
N PHE A 84 7.34 10.82 14.49
CA PHE A 84 7.52 10.22 13.17
C PHE A 84 8.73 9.28 13.16
N ARG A 85 9.84 9.71 13.75
CA ARG A 85 11.04 8.85 13.90
C ARG A 85 10.70 7.56 14.64
N LYS A 86 9.93 7.66 15.73
CA LYS A 86 9.50 6.49 16.51
C LYS A 86 8.59 5.57 15.72
N ALA A 87 7.60 6.12 15.00
CA ALA A 87 6.71 5.33 14.15
C ALA A 87 7.48 4.61 13.02
N ILE A 88 8.42 5.29 12.35
CA ILE A 88 9.29 4.68 11.32
C ILE A 88 10.10 3.53 11.91
N LEU A 89 10.66 3.71 13.10
CA LEU A 89 11.47 2.68 13.76
C LEU A 89 10.64 1.45 14.14
N LEU A 90 9.40 1.66 14.60
CA LEU A 90 8.44 0.59 14.90
C LEU A 90 7.98 -0.14 13.62
N LEU A 91 7.68 0.60 12.55
CA LEU A 91 7.35 0.03 11.24
C LEU A 91 8.51 -0.79 10.67
N SER A 92 9.75 -0.31 10.86
CA SER A 92 10.94 -1.02 10.43
C SER A 92 11.17 -2.30 11.25
N GLY A 93 11.03 -2.21 12.58
CA GLY A 93 11.14 -3.36 13.47
C GLY A 93 10.07 -4.43 13.22
N ALA A 94 8.89 -4.04 12.75
CA ALA A 94 7.81 -4.94 12.36
C ALA A 94 7.95 -5.51 10.93
N GLY A 95 8.96 -5.08 10.16
CA GLY A 95 9.22 -5.59 8.81
C GLY A 95 8.34 -5.01 7.71
N TRP A 96 7.61 -3.91 7.99
CA TRP A 96 6.78 -3.22 6.99
C TRP A 96 7.62 -2.38 6.01
N LEU A 97 8.72 -1.83 6.53
CA LEU A 97 9.69 -1.05 5.77
C LEU A 97 11.12 -1.34 6.24
N LYS A 98 12.10 -0.86 5.50
CA LYS A 98 13.51 -0.89 5.89
C LYS A 98 14.06 0.52 5.92
N LYS A 99 14.66 0.92 7.05
CA LYS A 99 15.44 2.17 7.15
C LYS A 99 16.93 1.85 7.04
N SER A 100 17.61 2.50 6.09
CA SER A 100 19.07 2.39 5.89
C SER A 100 19.68 3.79 5.79
N GLY A 101 20.16 4.32 6.93
CA GLY A 101 20.59 5.72 7.02
C GLY A 101 19.40 6.66 6.80
N ILE A 102 19.51 7.53 5.80
CA ILE A 102 18.46 8.47 5.37
C ILE A 102 17.43 7.83 4.43
N PHE A 103 17.70 6.64 3.90
CA PHE A 103 16.80 5.98 2.95
C PHE A 103 15.78 5.11 3.66
N ILE A 104 14.51 5.22 3.24
CA ILE A 104 13.42 4.34 3.63
C ILE A 104 12.91 3.59 2.40
N GLU A 105 12.76 2.28 2.53
CA GLU A 105 12.28 1.40 1.47
C GLU A 105 11.07 0.60 1.99
N PRO A 106 9.87 0.78 1.42
CA PRO A 106 8.71 -0.04 1.75
C PRO A 106 8.82 -1.40 1.04
N LEU A 107 9.32 -2.41 1.77
CA LEU A 107 9.55 -3.74 1.22
C LEU A 107 8.29 -4.59 1.15
N ASN A 108 7.31 -4.33 2.02
CA ASN A 108 6.14 -5.18 2.15
C ASN A 108 5.00 -4.68 1.24
N PRO A 109 4.53 -5.50 0.27
CA PRO A 109 3.49 -5.06 -0.66
C PRO A 109 2.14 -4.78 0.04
N VAL A 110 1.87 -5.45 1.17
CA VAL A 110 0.70 -5.18 2.04
C VAL A 110 0.79 -3.76 2.62
N TYR A 111 1.99 -3.31 3.01
CA TYR A 111 2.20 -1.96 3.53
C TYR A 111 2.11 -0.89 2.43
N VAL A 112 2.59 -1.19 1.21
CA VAL A 112 2.43 -0.30 0.06
C VAL A 112 0.95 -0.07 -0.27
N VAL A 113 0.14 -1.14 -0.29
CA VAL A 113 -1.31 -1.04 -0.50
C VAL A 113 -1.99 -0.28 0.64
N TYR A 114 -1.56 -0.50 1.88
CA TYR A 114 -2.06 0.27 3.04
C TYR A 114 -1.80 1.77 2.86
N MET A 115 -0.56 2.17 2.53
CA MET A 115 -0.19 3.56 2.29
C MET A 115 -1.02 4.18 1.15
N ALA A 116 -1.12 3.49 0.01
CA ALA A 116 -1.91 3.95 -1.13
C ALA A 116 -3.39 4.10 -0.76
N GLY A 117 -3.91 3.16 0.02
CA GLY A 117 -5.25 3.24 0.57
C GLY A 117 -5.50 4.56 1.32
N LEU A 118 -4.54 5.07 2.09
CA LEU A 118 -4.72 6.29 2.87
C LEU A 118 -4.69 7.58 2.04
N CYS A 119 -4.13 7.53 0.83
CA CYS A 119 -3.83 8.71 0.02
C CYS A 119 -4.60 8.77 -1.31
N GLU A 120 -4.79 7.64 -1.97
CA GLU A 120 -5.41 7.59 -3.29
C GLU A 120 -6.94 7.59 -3.21
N PRO A 121 -7.63 8.22 -4.18
CA PRO A 121 -9.07 8.12 -4.31
C PRO A 121 -9.50 6.66 -4.49
N ASP A 122 -10.63 6.30 -3.87
CA ASP A 122 -11.16 4.94 -4.00
C ASP A 122 -11.49 4.55 -5.45
N SER A 123 -11.86 5.52 -6.30
CA SER A 123 -12.04 5.29 -7.74
C SER A 123 -10.76 4.80 -8.41
N THR A 124 -9.61 5.40 -8.08
CA THR A 124 -8.31 5.04 -8.65
C THR A 124 -7.90 3.64 -8.19
N LEU A 125 -8.11 3.32 -6.91
CA LEU A 125 -7.80 2.00 -6.36
C LEU A 125 -8.75 0.92 -6.89
N ASN A 126 -10.04 1.23 -7.06
CA ASN A 126 -11.03 0.37 -7.68
C ASN A 126 -10.66 0.04 -9.12
N GLU A 127 -10.25 1.04 -9.90
CA GLU A 127 -9.84 0.85 -11.29
C GLU A 127 -8.55 0.04 -11.38
N LEU A 128 -7.54 0.37 -10.58
CA LEU A 128 -6.27 -0.35 -10.55
C LEU A 128 -6.44 -1.83 -10.16
N VAL A 129 -7.15 -2.09 -9.05
CA VAL A 129 -7.40 -3.47 -8.59
C VAL A 129 -8.29 -4.20 -9.57
N GLY A 130 -9.35 -3.56 -10.09
CA GLY A 130 -10.22 -4.15 -11.10
C GLY A 130 -9.47 -4.56 -12.37
N TYR A 131 -8.55 -3.73 -12.85
CA TYR A 131 -7.78 -4.04 -14.04
C TYR A 131 -6.91 -5.29 -13.90
N VAL A 132 -6.36 -5.54 -12.71
CA VAL A 132 -5.53 -6.72 -12.41
C VAL A 132 -6.41 -7.94 -12.10
N ASP A 133 -7.48 -7.76 -11.34
CA ASP A 133 -8.39 -8.82 -10.87
C ASP A 133 -9.29 -9.37 -11.98
N ASP A 134 -9.81 -8.49 -12.84
CA ASP A 134 -10.75 -8.81 -13.91
C ASP A 134 -10.03 -9.12 -15.25
N CYS A 135 -8.70 -9.21 -15.24
CA CYS A 135 -7.90 -9.46 -16.43
C CYS A 135 -8.12 -10.87 -16.99
N GLU A 136 -8.28 -10.99 -18.31
CA GLU A 136 -8.40 -12.31 -18.94
C GLU A 136 -7.09 -13.11 -18.83
N SER A 137 -7.21 -14.42 -18.62
CA SER A 137 -6.06 -15.34 -18.56
C SER A 137 -5.18 -15.21 -19.81
N GLY A 138 -3.88 -15.08 -19.60
CA GLY A 138 -2.87 -14.93 -20.66
C GLY A 138 -2.64 -13.50 -21.14
N VAL A 139 -3.42 -12.51 -20.66
CA VAL A 139 -3.16 -11.09 -20.96
C VAL A 139 -1.96 -10.61 -20.16
N VAL A 140 -1.07 -9.87 -20.84
CA VAL A 140 0.10 -9.22 -20.25
C VAL A 140 -0.25 -7.78 -19.91
N ILE A 141 -0.09 -7.41 -18.64
CA ILE A 141 -0.28 -6.05 -18.16
C ILE A 141 1.09 -5.47 -17.79
N THR A 142 1.48 -4.35 -18.39
CA THR A 142 2.75 -3.71 -18.05
C THR A 142 2.58 -2.68 -16.95
N ALA A 143 3.56 -2.59 -16.05
CA ALA A 143 3.52 -1.60 -14.97
C ALA A 143 3.49 -0.17 -15.52
N LYS A 144 4.23 0.08 -16.61
CA LYS A 144 4.32 1.38 -17.26
C LYS A 144 2.95 1.90 -17.73
N GLU A 145 2.17 1.07 -18.43
CA GLU A 145 0.84 1.46 -18.93
C GLU A 145 -0.12 1.81 -17.79
N LEU A 146 -0.11 1.03 -16.70
CA LEU A 146 -0.94 1.29 -15.52
C LEU A 146 -0.53 2.56 -14.78
N CYS A 147 0.78 2.80 -14.62
CA CYS A 147 1.27 4.01 -13.97
C CYS A 147 0.87 5.28 -14.75
N GLU A 148 1.01 5.25 -16.08
CA GLU A 148 0.70 6.40 -16.94
C GLU A 148 -0.80 6.68 -17.01
N SER A 149 -1.64 5.63 -17.11
CA SER A 149 -3.09 5.77 -17.20
C SER A 149 -3.73 6.25 -15.90
N LEU A 150 -3.37 5.64 -14.77
CA LEU A 150 -3.99 5.91 -13.47
C LEU A 150 -3.24 6.95 -12.64
N LYS A 151 -2.08 7.43 -13.11
CA LYS A 151 -1.22 8.40 -12.43
C LYS A 151 -0.84 7.96 -11.00
N VAL A 152 -0.58 6.68 -10.84
CA VAL A 152 -0.14 6.05 -9.59
C VAL A 152 1.36 5.75 -9.63
N PRO A 153 2.05 5.74 -8.48
CA PRO A 153 3.47 5.41 -8.44
C PRO A 153 3.72 3.94 -8.78
N SER A 154 4.86 3.66 -9.41
CA SER A 154 5.24 2.31 -9.87
C SER A 154 5.22 1.28 -8.75
N ILE A 155 5.74 1.63 -7.56
CA ILE A 155 5.79 0.73 -6.40
C ILE A 155 4.41 0.16 -6.01
N LEU A 156 3.32 0.92 -6.22
CA LEU A 156 1.97 0.43 -5.94
C LEU A 156 1.54 -0.65 -6.94
N VAL A 157 1.78 -0.44 -8.23
CA VAL A 157 1.45 -1.41 -9.28
C VAL A 157 2.25 -2.70 -9.08
N LEU A 158 3.55 -2.57 -8.80
CA LEU A 158 4.42 -3.72 -8.55
C LEU A 158 4.03 -4.47 -7.27
N ALA A 159 3.59 -3.75 -6.23
CA ALA A 159 3.08 -4.38 -5.01
C ALA A 159 1.83 -5.23 -5.29
N LEU A 160 0.92 -4.75 -6.15
CA LEU A 160 -0.25 -5.53 -6.55
C LEU A 160 0.14 -6.77 -7.36
N PHE A 161 1.02 -6.64 -8.34
CA PHE A 161 1.51 -7.80 -9.10
C PHE A 161 2.13 -8.87 -8.19
N GLN A 162 2.90 -8.44 -7.19
CA GLN A 162 3.47 -9.33 -6.20
C GLN A 162 2.39 -10.03 -5.36
N LEU A 163 1.37 -9.31 -4.88
CA LEU A 163 0.28 -9.90 -4.08
C LEU A 163 -0.50 -10.96 -4.85
N TYR A 164 -0.83 -10.70 -6.12
CA TYR A 164 -1.54 -11.68 -6.96
C TYR A 164 -0.65 -12.88 -7.32
N SER A 165 0.62 -12.63 -7.63
CA SER A 165 1.59 -13.69 -7.92
C SER A 165 1.84 -14.60 -6.71
N ASP A 166 1.92 -14.05 -5.49
CA ASP A 166 2.11 -14.81 -4.25
C ASP A 166 0.94 -15.75 -3.94
N LYS A 167 -0.23 -15.48 -4.52
CA LYS A 167 -1.43 -16.33 -4.43
C LYS A 167 -1.60 -17.28 -5.62
N ASN A 168 -0.62 -17.36 -6.52
CA ASN A 168 -0.65 -18.15 -7.74
C ASN A 168 -1.78 -17.77 -8.72
N LEU A 169 -2.26 -16.52 -8.68
CA LEU A 169 -3.28 -15.99 -9.59
C LEU A 169 -2.69 -15.44 -10.90
N GLY A 170 -1.36 -15.33 -10.97
CA GLY A 170 -0.65 -14.94 -12.18
C GLY A 170 0.85 -15.01 -12.00
N LEU A 171 1.58 -14.59 -13.02
CA LEU A 171 3.04 -14.53 -13.04
C LEU A 171 3.50 -13.08 -13.08
N TYR A 172 4.30 -12.69 -12.10
CA TYR A 172 4.95 -11.37 -12.09
C TYR A 172 6.37 -11.48 -12.65
N ASP A 173 6.59 -10.87 -13.83
CA ASP A 173 7.91 -10.69 -14.43
C ASP A 173 8.61 -9.46 -13.84
N LYS A 174 9.78 -9.69 -13.25
CA LYS A 174 10.60 -8.70 -12.55
C LYS A 174 11.75 -8.15 -13.40
N THR A 175 11.67 -8.31 -14.72
CA THR A 175 12.68 -7.78 -15.64
C THR A 175 12.70 -6.25 -15.54
N ILE A 176 13.85 -5.70 -15.16
CA ILE A 176 14.04 -4.26 -14.93
C ILE A 176 13.67 -3.46 -16.19
N ASN A 177 12.85 -2.42 -16.02
CA ASN A 177 12.31 -1.56 -17.10
C ASN A 177 11.28 -2.24 -18.02
N SER A 178 10.85 -3.46 -17.70
CA SER A 178 9.80 -4.17 -18.41
C SER A 178 8.94 -5.02 -17.46
N GLU A 179 8.77 -4.53 -16.23
CA GLU A 179 7.99 -5.21 -15.20
C GLU A 179 6.55 -5.38 -15.66
N SER A 180 6.07 -6.63 -15.65
CA SER A 180 4.75 -6.99 -16.17
C SER A 180 4.13 -8.14 -15.39
N TYR A 181 2.81 -8.22 -15.47
CA TYR A 181 2.02 -9.28 -14.86
C TYR A 181 1.23 -10.01 -15.93
N VAL A 182 1.21 -11.33 -15.85
CA VAL A 182 0.42 -12.20 -16.72
C VAL A 182 -0.62 -12.91 -15.87
N ALA A 183 -1.90 -12.62 -16.12
CA ALA A 183 -3.00 -13.26 -15.44
C ALA A 183 -3.09 -14.76 -15.80
N LYS A 184 -3.45 -15.60 -14.84
CA LYS A 184 -3.57 -17.06 -15.01
C LYS A 184 -5.01 -17.52 -15.04
#